data_AF-A0A5K0X4C8-F1
#
_entry.id   AF-A0A5K0X4C8-F1
#
_cell.length_a   1.000
_cell.length_b   1.000
_cell.length_c   1.000
_cell.angle_alpha   90.00
_cell.angle_beta   90.00
_cell.angle_gamma   90.00
#
_symmetry.space_group_name_H-M   'P 1'
#
loop_
_entity.id
_entity.type
_entity.pdbx_description
1 polymer ?
#
loop_
_entity_poly.entity_id
_entity_poly.type
_entity_poly.pdbx_seq_one_letter_code
_entity_poly.pdbx_strand_id
1 'polypeptide(L)'
;GKKPEAFYRIKDPEARRFVERCLESAPNRVPAEELLLDPFLFHDDEDVPEYSPVRPPSSAKPSVASPRSAPTPVPGKSAISPISPTAKAHRPNRATTDMTITGKLNPDDDTIFLKVQIADKD
;
A
#
# COMPACT_ATOMS: atom_id res chain seq x y z
N GLY A 1 5.03 -8.68 24.02
CA GLY A 1 5.14 -7.27 24.46
C GLY A 1 3.79 -6.78 24.97
N LYS A 2 3.71 -5.64 25.70
CA LYS A 2 2.41 -5.06 26.07
C LYS A 2 1.74 -4.44 24.83
N LYS A 3 0.43 -4.63 24.67
CA LYS A 3 -0.33 -4.02 23.56
C LYS A 3 -0.45 -2.51 23.79
N PRO A 4 -0.36 -1.68 22.73
CA PRO A 4 -0.52 -0.24 22.84
C PRO A 4 -1.95 0.13 23.27
N GLU A 5 -2.14 1.25 23.94
CA GLU A 5 -3.47 1.71 24.43
C GLU A 5 -4.50 1.79 23.29
N ALA A 6 -4.06 2.19 22.10
CA ALA A 6 -4.89 2.26 20.90
C ALA A 6 -5.58 0.94 20.55
N PHE A 7 -5.00 -0.22 20.89
CA PHE A 7 -5.60 -1.53 20.65
C PHE A 7 -6.95 -1.68 21.38
N TYR A 8 -7.07 -1.12 22.58
CA TYR A 8 -8.30 -1.21 23.39
C TYR A 8 -9.40 -0.24 22.92
N ARG A 9 -9.08 0.69 22.03
CA ARG A 9 -10.05 1.63 21.43
C ARG A 9 -10.78 1.04 20.22
N ILE A 10 -10.34 -0.10 19.71
CA ILE A 10 -11.00 -0.80 18.58
C ILE A 10 -12.35 -1.33 19.06
N LYS A 11 -13.44 -0.77 18.50
CA LYS A 11 -14.82 -1.14 18.84
C LYS A 11 -15.29 -2.41 18.16
N ASP A 12 -14.85 -2.62 16.92
CA ASP A 12 -15.25 -3.77 16.13
C ASP A 12 -14.59 -5.05 16.69
N PRO A 13 -15.37 -6.05 17.11
CA PRO A 13 -14.83 -7.24 17.74
C PRO A 13 -14.01 -8.10 16.78
N GLU A 14 -14.33 -8.09 15.49
CA GLU A 14 -13.65 -8.89 14.46
C GLU A 14 -12.28 -8.28 14.12
N ALA A 15 -12.25 -6.97 13.89
CA ALA A 15 -11.04 -6.17 13.72
C ALA A 15 -10.11 -6.29 14.93
N ARG A 16 -10.66 -6.24 16.15
CA ARG A 16 -9.86 -6.36 17.37
C ARG A 16 -9.17 -7.72 17.45
N ARG A 17 -9.88 -8.81 17.10
CA ARG A 17 -9.31 -10.17 17.05
C ARG A 17 -8.25 -10.32 15.94
N PHE A 18 -8.47 -9.71 14.79
CA PHE A 18 -7.48 -9.70 13.72
C PHE A 18 -6.20 -8.99 14.14
N VAL A 19 -6.31 -7.75 14.63
CA VAL A 19 -5.16 -6.95 15.09
C VAL A 19 -4.44 -7.62 16.27
N GLU A 20 -5.16 -8.34 17.13
CA GLU A 20 -4.59 -9.12 18.23
C GLU A 20 -3.58 -10.17 17.74
N ARG A 21 -3.92 -10.93 16.70
CA ARG A 21 -3.02 -11.95 16.11
C ARG A 21 -1.77 -11.32 15.49
N CYS A 22 -1.88 -10.12 14.92
CA CYS A 22 -0.74 -9.38 14.37
C CYS A 22 0.21 -8.88 15.46
N LEU A 23 -0.34 -8.50 16.61
CA LEU A 23 0.40 -7.94 17.75
C LEU A 23 0.92 -9.00 18.73
N GLU A 24 0.69 -10.27 18.44
CA GLU A 24 1.16 -11.37 19.27
C GLU A 24 2.70 -11.36 19.38
N SER A 25 3.21 -11.95 20.47
CA SER A 25 4.65 -12.06 20.68
C SER A 25 5.30 -12.81 19.51
N ALA A 26 6.50 -12.39 19.08
CA ALA A 26 7.19 -12.89 17.90
C ALA A 26 7.14 -14.42 17.67
N PRO A 27 7.37 -15.30 18.66
CA PRO A 27 7.32 -16.76 18.43
C PRO A 27 5.90 -17.30 18.16
N ASN A 28 4.86 -16.57 18.55
CA ASN A 28 3.46 -16.95 18.42
C ASN A 28 2.73 -16.15 17.33
N ARG A 29 3.43 -15.23 16.66
CA ARG A 29 2.85 -14.43 15.57
C ARG A 29 2.67 -15.33 14.36
N VAL A 30 1.44 -15.44 13.88
CA VAL A 30 1.12 -16.12 12.63
C VAL A 30 1.81 -15.44 11.44
N PRO A 31 2.26 -16.21 10.43
CA PRO A 31 2.87 -15.65 9.24
C PRO A 31 1.88 -14.74 8.49
N ALA A 32 2.42 -13.77 7.75
CA ALA A 32 1.60 -12.84 6.99
C ALA A 32 0.69 -13.56 5.97
N GLU A 33 1.17 -14.65 5.37
CA GLU A 33 0.39 -15.44 4.40
C GLU A 33 -0.91 -16.00 5.00
N GLU A 34 -0.87 -16.50 6.24
CA GLU A 34 -2.08 -16.96 6.93
C GLU A 34 -3.00 -15.80 7.33
N LEU A 35 -2.43 -14.67 7.76
CA LEU A 35 -3.21 -13.47 8.07
C LEU A 35 -3.94 -12.91 6.84
N LEU A 36 -3.35 -13.03 5.65
CA LEU A 36 -3.96 -12.58 4.39
C LEU A 36 -5.15 -13.44 3.96
N LEU A 37 -5.28 -14.67 4.48
CA LEU A 37 -6.42 -15.56 4.24
C LEU A 37 -7.57 -15.35 5.24
N ASP A 38 -7.46 -14.35 6.11
CA ASP A 38 -8.46 -14.13 7.14
C ASP A 38 -9.78 -13.53 6.60
N PRO A 39 -10.96 -14.09 6.96
CA PRO A 39 -12.26 -13.58 6.53
C PRO A 39 -12.50 -12.09 6.84
N PHE A 40 -11.87 -11.57 7.90
CA PHE A 40 -11.92 -10.15 8.23
C PHE A 40 -11.49 -9.24 7.06
N LEU A 41 -10.58 -9.73 6.20
CA LEU A 41 -10.08 -9.00 5.04
C LEU A 41 -10.98 -9.13 3.80
N PHE A 42 -11.96 -10.02 3.83
CA PHE A 42 -12.84 -10.37 2.69
C PHE A 42 -14.30 -10.00 2.97
N HIS A 43 -14.55 -8.79 3.47
CA HIS A 43 -15.90 -8.23 3.34
C HIS A 43 -16.11 -7.83 1.89
N ASP A 44 -17.01 -8.54 1.20
CA ASP A 44 -17.56 -8.10 -0.07
C ASP A 44 -18.40 -6.86 0.25
N ASP A 45 -17.93 -5.68 -0.15
CA ASP A 45 -18.71 -4.44 -0.10
C ASP A 45 -19.90 -4.54 -1.10
N GLU A 46 -20.87 -5.40 -0.79
CA GLU A 46 -22.16 -5.53 -1.53
C GLU A 46 -23.14 -4.40 -1.13
N ASP A 47 -22.63 -3.18 -0.97
CA ASP A 47 -23.41 -1.95 -0.88
C ASP A 47 -22.60 -0.83 -1.54
N VAL A 48 -22.49 -0.90 -2.86
CA VAL A 48 -22.07 0.21 -3.71
C VAL A 48 -23.27 1.14 -3.91
N PRO A 49 -23.38 2.31 -3.23
CA PRO A 49 -24.26 3.36 -3.71
C PRO A 49 -23.70 3.89 -5.03
N GLU A 50 -24.36 3.48 -6.11
CA GLU A 50 -24.36 4.00 -7.48
C GLU A 50 -23.53 5.29 -7.74
N TYR A 51 -22.20 5.16 -7.81
CA TYR A 51 -21.37 6.08 -8.60
C TYR A 51 -20.83 5.29 -9.79
N SER A 52 -21.72 5.03 -10.73
CA SER A 52 -21.42 4.42 -12.02
C SER A 52 -20.41 5.29 -12.79
N PRO A 53 -19.21 4.77 -13.15
CA PRO A 53 -18.41 5.38 -14.19
C PRO A 53 -19.16 5.23 -15.51
N VAL A 54 -19.55 6.34 -16.13
CA VAL A 54 -20.24 6.36 -17.43
C VAL A 54 -19.41 5.57 -18.44
N ARG A 55 -19.90 4.40 -18.86
CA ARG A 55 -19.30 3.63 -19.96
C ARG A 55 -19.50 4.41 -21.27
N PRO A 56 -18.46 4.62 -22.09
CA PRO A 56 -18.67 5.13 -23.44
C PRO A 56 -19.41 4.09 -24.30
N PRO A 57 -20.31 4.51 -25.20
CA PRO A 57 -21.08 3.58 -26.02
C PRO A 57 -20.17 2.82 -26.99
N SER A 58 -20.20 1.49 -26.86
CA SER A 58 -19.68 0.52 -27.81
C SER A 58 -20.35 0.70 -29.18
N SER A 59 -19.58 1.02 -30.22
CA SER A 59 -20.02 0.92 -31.61
C SER A 59 -19.34 -0.29 -32.27
N ALA A 60 -20.17 -1.33 -32.45
CA ALA A 60 -20.14 -2.43 -33.40
C ALA A 60 -18.80 -2.84 -34.07
N LYS A 61 -18.43 -4.10 -33.85
CA LYS A 61 -17.56 -4.88 -34.77
C LYS A 61 -18.32 -5.20 -36.07
N PRO A 62 -17.60 -5.51 -37.15
CA PRO A 62 -17.80 -6.85 -37.71
C PRO A 62 -16.50 -7.62 -37.99
N SER A 63 -16.70 -8.94 -38.01
CA SER A 63 -15.75 -10.04 -38.17
C SER A 63 -15.30 -10.24 -39.62
N VAL A 64 -14.05 -10.64 -39.86
CA VAL A 64 -13.70 -11.57 -40.94
C VAL A 64 -12.42 -12.36 -40.60
N ALA A 65 -12.33 -13.57 -41.14
CA ALA A 65 -11.64 -14.75 -40.60
C ALA A 65 -10.15 -14.94 -40.97
N SER A 66 -9.38 -15.53 -40.04
CA SER A 66 -8.34 -16.61 -40.09
C SER A 66 -7.27 -16.70 -41.23
N PRO A 67 -6.17 -17.50 -41.12
CA PRO A 67 -5.64 -18.30 -39.99
C PRO A 67 -4.08 -18.27 -39.78
N ARG A 68 -3.63 -18.97 -38.72
CA ARG A 68 -2.38 -19.77 -38.56
C ARG A 68 -1.00 -19.06 -38.63
N SER A 69 -0.31 -19.05 -37.48
CA SER A 69 0.96 -19.77 -37.24
C SER A 69 1.37 -19.70 -35.76
N ALA A 70 1.51 -20.86 -35.12
CA ALA A 70 2.36 -21.07 -33.94
C ALA A 70 3.67 -21.74 -34.42
N PRO A 71 4.76 -21.93 -33.64
CA PRO A 71 4.98 -21.79 -32.18
C PRO A 71 6.21 -20.87 -31.86
N THR A 72 6.55 -20.48 -30.62
CA THR A 72 7.22 -21.27 -29.56
C THR A 72 7.35 -20.46 -28.25
N PRO A 73 7.54 -21.12 -27.09
CA PRO A 73 7.55 -20.50 -25.76
C PRO A 73 8.95 -20.07 -25.28
N VAL A 74 9.05 -18.95 -24.56
CA VAL A 74 10.20 -18.64 -23.69
C VAL A 74 9.70 -18.24 -22.29
N PRO A 75 10.21 -18.86 -21.21
CA PRO A 75 9.80 -18.58 -19.85
C PRO A 75 10.70 -17.52 -19.18
N GLY A 76 10.10 -16.70 -18.32
CA GLY A 76 10.79 -16.02 -17.23
C GLY A 76 11.31 -14.61 -17.55
N LYS A 77 10.59 -13.61 -17.03
CA LYS A 77 11.10 -12.35 -16.43
C LYS A 77 9.88 -11.52 -16.00
N SER A 78 9.54 -11.58 -14.71
CA SER A 78 8.56 -10.67 -14.12
C SER A 78 9.19 -9.28 -14.07
N ALA A 79 8.81 -8.41 -15.01
CA ALA A 79 9.17 -7.00 -15.00
C ALA A 79 8.24 -6.29 -14.03
N ILE A 80 8.74 -5.98 -12.82
CA ILE A 80 8.05 -5.07 -11.91
C ILE A 80 8.36 -3.66 -12.42
N SER A 81 7.36 -3.01 -13.00
CA SER A 81 7.44 -1.58 -13.33
C SER A 81 7.65 -0.77 -12.04
N PRO A 82 8.56 0.23 -12.02
CA PRO A 82 8.68 1.11 -10.86
C PRO A 82 7.39 1.93 -10.73
N ILE A 83 6.66 1.72 -9.64
CA ILE A 83 5.56 2.59 -9.22
C ILE A 83 6.15 3.93 -8.77
N SER A 84 6.08 4.94 -9.62
CA SER A 84 6.32 6.33 -9.23
C SER A 84 5.06 6.89 -8.55
N PRO A 85 5.07 7.24 -7.25
CA PRO A 85 3.93 7.89 -6.63
C PRO A 85 4.00 9.39 -6.88
N THR A 86 3.36 9.83 -7.96
CA THR A 86 2.86 11.20 -8.08
C THR A 86 1.50 11.29 -7.38
N ALA A 87 1.47 11.78 -6.15
CA ALA A 87 0.23 12.30 -5.56
C ALA A 87 0.57 13.31 -4.46
N LYS A 88 0.39 14.59 -4.77
CA LYS A 88 0.32 15.67 -3.78
C LYS A 88 -0.88 15.42 -2.88
N ALA A 89 -0.66 14.87 -1.69
CA ALA A 89 -1.64 14.92 -0.63
C ALA A 89 -1.71 16.36 -0.07
N HIS A 90 -2.62 17.18 -0.59
CA HIS A 90 -3.03 18.40 0.10
C HIS A 90 -3.91 18.01 1.30
N ARG A 91 -3.31 18.00 2.50
CA ARG A 91 -4.04 18.03 3.77
C ARG A 91 -3.85 19.42 4.39
N PRO A 92 -4.91 20.14 4.79
CA PRO A 92 -4.75 21.47 5.37
C PRO A 92 -4.31 21.40 6.83
N ASN A 93 -3.27 22.18 7.11
CA ASN A 93 -2.95 22.87 8.35
C ASN A 93 -3.03 22.09 9.67
N ARG A 94 -2.10 21.16 9.87
CA ARG A 94 -1.49 20.99 11.20
C ARG A 94 -0.23 21.85 11.15
N ALA A 95 -0.03 22.78 12.08
CA ALA A 95 1.12 23.68 12.09
C ALA A 95 2.41 22.90 11.77
N THR A 96 2.81 22.92 10.50
CA THR A 96 4.01 22.25 10.06
C THR A 96 5.13 23.15 10.53
N THR A 97 5.99 22.61 11.38
CA THR A 97 7.30 23.19 11.59
C THR A 97 8.04 23.00 10.28
N ASP A 98 8.26 24.09 9.57
CA ASP A 98 8.97 24.04 8.30
C ASP A 98 10.41 23.62 8.60
N MET A 99 10.75 22.38 8.22
CA MET A 99 12.06 21.80 8.45
C MET A 99 12.58 21.12 7.19
N THR A 100 13.90 21.22 6.99
CA THR A 100 14.62 20.62 5.85
C THR A 100 15.67 19.66 6.38
N ILE A 101 15.70 18.44 5.84
CA ILE A 101 16.70 17.42 6.17
C ILE A 101 17.54 17.15 4.92
N THR A 102 18.85 17.30 5.04
CA THR A 102 19.82 16.95 3.99
C THR A 102 20.83 15.96 4.55
N GLY A 103 21.39 15.09 3.70
CA GLY A 103 22.35 14.09 4.16
C GLY A 103 23.44 13.79 3.14
N LYS A 104 24.60 13.34 3.63
CA LYS A 104 25.70 12.80 2.83
C LYS A 104 26.18 11.49 3.43
N LEU A 105 26.43 10.50 2.58
CA LEU A 105 27.08 9.24 2.94
C LEU A 105 28.58 9.38 2.68
N ASN A 106 29.41 9.06 3.67
CA ASN A 106 30.84 8.88 3.47
C ASN A 106 31.11 7.38 3.20
N PRO A 107 31.54 7.00 1.98
CA PRO A 107 31.70 5.59 1.62
C PRO A 107 32.96 4.93 2.21
N ASP A 108 33.93 5.72 2.69
CA ASP A 108 35.18 5.20 3.26
C ASP A 108 34.97 4.56 4.64
N ASP A 109 34.02 5.09 5.41
CA ASP A 109 33.75 4.69 6.80
C ASP A 109 32.26 4.32 7.02
N ASP A 110 31.50 4.10 5.95
CA ASP A 110 30.04 3.82 5.94
C ASP A 110 29.18 4.78 6.80
N THR A 111 29.69 6.00 7.05
CA THR A 111 29.09 6.94 7.99
C THR A 111 28.15 7.91 7.28
N ILE A 112 26.94 8.07 7.80
CA ILE A 112 25.94 9.02 7.26
C ILE A 112 25.91 10.28 8.11
N PHE A 113 26.11 11.43 7.48
CA PHE A 113 25.95 12.76 8.09
C PHE A 113 24.62 13.36 7.68
N LEU A 114 23.77 13.68 8.67
CA LEU A 114 22.48 14.35 8.46
C LEU A 114 22.55 15.79 9.00
N LYS A 115 22.12 16.75 8.19
CA LYS A 115 21.93 18.15 8.57
C LYS A 115 20.44 18.46 8.58
N VAL A 116 19.93 18.84 9.74
CA VAL A 116 18.55 19.26 9.96
C VAL A 116 18.52 20.77 10.14
N GLN A 117 17.65 21.46 9.40
CA GLN A 117 17.39 22.87 9.53
C GLN A 117 15.92 23.06 9.86
N ILE A 118 15.62 23.76 10.94
CA ILE A 118 14.26 24.10 11.37
C ILE A 118 14.10 25.60 11.20
N ALA A 119 13.06 26.02 10.49
CA ALA A 119 12.71 27.44 10.41
C ALA A 119 12.12 27.88 11.75
N ASP A 120 12.62 29.00 12.26
CA ASP A 120 12.02 29.65 13.43
C ASP A 120 10.70 30.28 12.99
N LYS A 121 9.65 30.15 13.81
CA LYS A 121 8.36 30.81 13.58
C LYS A 121 8.28 31.92 14.63
N ASP A 122 8.32 33.17 14.19
CA ASP A 122 8.02 34.35 15.01
C ASP A 122 6.66 34.22 15.72
#